data_AF-A0A3D6DJR5-F1
#
_entry.id   AF-A0A3D6DJR5-F1
#
_cell.length_a   1.000
_cell.length_b   1.000
_cell.length_c   1.000
_cell.angle_alpha   90.00
_cell.angle_beta   90.00
_cell.angle_gamma   90.00
#
_symmetry.space_group_name_H-M   'P 1'
#
loop_
_entity.id
_entity.type
_entity.pdbx_description
1 polymer ?
#
loop_
_entity_poly.entity_id
_entity_poly.type
_entity_poly.pdbx_seq_one_letter_code
_entity_poly.pdbx_strand_id
1 'polypeptide(L)' 'MEKTIYQFKVKDIEGNSFDFADLKGKKIMIVNTASKCGLTGQYRGLQKLYDLHKDNGFVIV' A
#
# COMPACT_ATOMS: atom_id res chain seq x y z
N MET A 1 -19.29 6.85 15.02
CA MET A 1 -17.94 7.19 14.50
C MET A 1 -17.64 6.25 13.36
N GLU A 2 -17.43 6.78 12.16
CA GLU A 2 -17.07 5.94 11.01
C GLU A 2 -15.63 5.43 11.18
N LYS A 3 -15.49 4.11 11.14
CA LYS A 3 -14.17 3.45 11.19
C LYS A 3 -13.58 3.50 9.77
N THR A 4 -12.65 4.41 9.55
CA THR A 4 -11.93 4.54 8.27
C THR A 4 -10.51 4.03 8.40
N ILE A 5 -9.86 3.77 7.27
CA ILE A 5 -8.44 3.36 7.26
C ILE A 5 -7.50 4.46 7.79
N TYR A 6 -7.92 5.73 7.71
CA TYR A 6 -7.13 6.89 8.09
C TYR A 6 -6.86 7.04 9.60
N GLN A 7 -7.43 6.16 10.43
CA GLN A 7 -7.17 6.14 11.87
C GLN A 7 -5.93 5.29 12.24
N PHE A 8 -5.43 4.48 11.30
CA PHE A 8 -4.36 3.53 11.58
C PHE A 8 -2.98 4.16 11.41
N LYS A 9 -2.08 3.85 12.33
CA LYS A 9 -0.64 4.07 12.22
C LYS A 9 0.05 2.73 12.32
N VAL A 10 0.93 2.45 11.38
CA VAL A 10 1.70 1.19 11.31
C VAL A 10 3.19 1.51 11.26
N LYS A 11 4.02 0.49 11.36
CA LYS A 11 5.46 0.63 11.11
C LYS A 11 5.76 0.23 9.68
N ASP A 12 6.59 1.00 8.99
CA ASP A 12 7.14 0.59 7.70
C ASP A 12 8.25 -0.46 7.87
N ILE A 13 8.86 -0.87 6.75
CA ILE A 13 9.93 -1.88 6.75
C ILE A 13 11.23 -1.40 7.43
N GLU A 14 11.42 -0.08 7.56
CA GLU A 14 12.56 0.54 8.25
C GLU A 14 12.27 0.79 9.75
N GLY A 15 11.02 0.59 10.18
CA GLY A 15 10.58 0.77 11.56
C GLY A 15 10.06 2.17 11.87
N ASN A 16 9.97 3.06 10.87
CA ASN A 16 9.40 4.40 11.02
C ASN A 16 7.87 4.31 11.12
N SER A 17 7.25 5.34 11.70
CA SER A 17 5.80 5.44 11.77
C SER A 17 5.22 5.85 10.42
N PHE A 18 4.33 5.02 9.87
CA PHE A 18 3.53 5.30 8.67
C PHE A 18 2.08 5.59 9.08
N ASP A 19 1.62 6.82 8.84
CA ASP A 19 0.26 7.25 9.16
C ASP A 19 -0.64 7.15 7.93
N PHE A 20 -1.69 6.33 7.99
CA PHE A 20 -2.61 6.20 6.87
C PHE A 20 -3.37 7.50 6.57
N ALA A 21 -3.45 8.43 7.53
CA ALA A 21 -4.07 9.74 7.31
C ALA A 21 -3.41 10.53 6.15
N ASP A 22 -2.12 10.30 5.89
CA ASP A 22 -1.38 10.95 4.81
C ASP A 22 -1.82 10.49 3.40
N LEU A 23 -2.54 9.36 3.33
CA LEU A 23 -3.09 8.83 2.08
C LEU A 23 -4.50 9.33 1.76
N LYS A 24 -5.03 10.30 2.52
CA LYS A 24 -6.36 10.86 2.23
C LYS A 24 -6.45 11.41 0.80
N GLY A 25 -7.55 11.09 0.12
CA GLY A 25 -7.78 11.46 -1.27
C GLY A 25 -7.12 10.54 -2.30
N LYS A 26 -6.34 9.54 -1.86
CA LYS A 26 -5.76 8.50 -2.73
C LYS A 26 -6.63 7.25 -2.77
N LYS A 27 -6.56 6.52 -3.87
CA LYS A 27 -7.10 5.15 -3.98
C LYS A 27 -6.05 4.18 -3.44
N ILE A 28 -6.39 3.46 -2.37
CA ILE A 28 -5.43 2.61 -1.63
C ILE A 28 -5.75 1.14 -1.89
N MET A 29 -4.76 0.36 -2.29
CA MET A 29 -4.82 -1.09 -2.34
C MET A 29 -3.89 -1.69 -1.29
N ILE A 30 -4.45 -2.44 -0.34
CA ILE A 30 -3.67 -3.13 0.71
C ILE A 30 -3.35 -4.54 0.23
N VAL A 31 -2.08 -4.94 0.25
CA VAL A 31 -1.63 -6.28 -0.15
C VAL A 31 -0.72 -6.88 0.90
N ASN A 32 -1.14 -8.00 1.49
CA ASN A 32 -0.24 -8.80 2.32
C ASN A 32 0.73 -9.58 1.42
N THR A 33 2.03 -9.38 1.60
CA THR A 33 3.08 -10.05 0.82
C THR A 33 3.91 -10.99 1.69
N ALA A 34 4.61 -11.93 1.05
CA ALA A 34 5.53 -12.87 1.70
C ALA A 34 6.79 -13.04 0.87
N SER A 35 7.97 -12.87 1.47
CA SER A 35 9.27 -12.92 0.78
C SER A 35 9.76 -14.34 0.47
N LYS A 36 9.25 -15.37 1.16
CA LYS A 36 9.66 -16.78 1.01
C LYS A 36 8.70 -17.64 0.18
N CYS A 37 7.71 -17.03 -0.47
CA CYS A 37 6.79 -17.77 -1.33
C CYS A 37 7.27 -17.73 -2.78
N GLY A 38 7.08 -18.82 -3.53
CA GLY A 38 7.30 -18.89 -4.99
C GLY A 38 6.35 -17.99 -5.82
N LEU A 39 5.71 -17.01 -5.19
CA LEU A 39 4.76 -16.05 -5.76
C LEU A 39 5.43 -14.72 -6.12
N THR A 40 6.76 -14.66 -6.20
CA THR A 40 7.54 -13.45 -6.54
C THR A 40 7.10 -12.82 -7.87
N GLY A 41 6.49 -13.59 -8.78
CA GLY A 41 5.89 -13.08 -10.01
C GLY A 41 4.79 -12.03 -9.78
N GLN A 42 4.12 -12.06 -8.62
CA GLN A 42 3.06 -11.10 -8.28
C GLN A 42 3.59 -9.68 -8.12
N TYR A 43 4.81 -9.48 -7.60
CA TYR A 43 5.42 -8.15 -7.49
C TYR A 43 5.53 -7.43 -8.84
N ARG A 44 5.83 -8.17 -9.91
CA ARG A 44 5.90 -7.60 -11.26
C ARG A 44 4.53 -7.09 -11.72
N GLY A 45 3.46 -7.81 -11.39
CA GLY A 45 2.09 -7.38 -11.69
C GLY A 45 1.70 -6.14 -10.88
N LEU A 46 2.00 -6.14 -9.58
CA LEU A 46 1.74 -5.03 -8.68
C LEU A 46 2.50 -3.77 -9.11
N GLN A 47 3.77 -3.91 -9.48
CA GLN A 47 4.58 -2.79 -9.98
C GLN A 47 3.99 -2.20 -11.27
N LYS A 48 3.62 -3.04 -12.24
CA LYS A 48 2.96 -2.58 -13.48
C LYS A 48 1.66 -1.82 -13.19
N LEU A 49 0.86 -2.31 -12.25
CA LEU A 49 -0.40 -1.66 -11.86
C LEU A 49 -0.13 -0.29 -11.19
N TYR A 50 0.85 -0.23 -10.30
CA TYR A 50 1.26 1.01 -9.66
C TYR A 50 1.76 2.02 -10.69
N ASP A 51 2.67 1.62 -11.59
CA ASP A 51 3.21 2.53 -12.61
C ASP A 51 2.13 3.07 -13.56
N LEU A 52 1.08 2.30 -13.84
CA LEU A 52 -0.05 2.74 -14.66
C LEU A 52 -0.93 3.79 -13.98
N HIS A 53 -1.02 3.79 -12.65
CA HIS A 53 -2.03 4.58 -11.93
C HIS A 53 -1.49 5.53 -10.85
N LYS A 54 -0.19 5.51 -10.53
CA LYS A 54 0.41 6.35 -9.49
C LYS A 54 0.14 7.84 -9.68
N ASP A 55 0.17 8.32 -10.93
CA ASP A 55 -0.09 9.72 -11.27
C ASP A 55 -1.56 10.12 -11.13
N ASN A 56 -2.46 9.13 -11.03
CA ASN A 56 -3.90 9.32 -10.77
C ASN A 56 -4.24 9.18 -9.27
N GLY A 57 -3.25 9.27 -8.39
CA GLY A 57 -3.45 9.16 -6.94
C GLY A 57 -3.73 7.74 -6.45
N PHE A 58 -3.24 6.72 -7.16
CA PHE A 58 -3.30 5.32 -6.71
C PHE A 58 -2.04 4.92 -5.94
N VAL A 59 -2.20 4.16 -4.85
CA VAL A 59 -1.10 3.64 -4.02
C VAL A 59 -1.34 2.19 -3.63
N ILE A 60 -0.25 1.43 -3.54
CA ILE A 60 -0.23 0.06 -3.03
C ILE A 60 0.54 0.07 -1.71
N VAL A 61 -0.03 -0.52 -0.67
CA VAL A 61 0.56 -0.66 0.67
C VAL A 61 0.61 -2.12 1.06
#